data_AF-A0A2K9PE31-F1
#
_entry.id   AF-A0A2K9PE31-F1
#
_cell.length_a   1.000
_cell.length_b   1.000
_cell.length_c   1.000
_cell.angle_alpha   90.00
_cell.angle_beta   90.00
_cell.angle_gamma   90.00
#
_symmetry.space_group_name_H-M   'P 1'
#
loop_
_entity.id
_entity.type
_entity.pdbx_description
1 polymer ?
#
loop_
_entity_poly.entity_id
_entity_poly.type
_entity_poly.pdbx_seq_one_letter_code
_entity_poly.pdbx_strand_id
1 'polypeptide(L)'
;MSKKTTITTHDISEPWWGLRRSVSPCFGARLVQEGNRLHYLADRANFDGQFCDADLRHLDQAFPVLMKQLGLMLTSGELNPRHQHCVTLYAKGLTCEADTLGSHGYVYIAIYPTPAATA
;
A
#
# COMPACT_ATOMS: atom_id res chain seq x y z
N MET A 1 -35.38 24.09 3.67
CA MET A 1 -33.96 23.68 3.65
C MET A 1 -33.49 23.49 5.07
N SER A 2 -33.26 22.26 5.51
CA SER A 2 -32.41 21.96 6.68
C SER A 2 -31.70 20.66 6.36
N LYS A 3 -30.39 20.77 6.10
CA LYS A 3 -29.54 19.64 5.74
C LYS A 3 -29.37 18.77 6.98
N LYS A 4 -29.87 17.54 6.91
CA LYS A 4 -29.56 16.48 7.86
C LYS A 4 -28.12 16.06 7.59
N THR A 5 -27.17 16.63 8.34
CA THR A 5 -25.78 16.20 8.33
C THR A 5 -25.71 14.83 9.00
N THR A 6 -25.74 13.78 8.19
CA THR A 6 -25.41 12.43 8.65
C THR A 6 -23.91 12.40 8.89
N ILE A 7 -23.49 12.66 10.14
CA ILE A 7 -22.16 12.29 10.60
C ILE A 7 -22.10 10.77 10.44
N THR A 8 -21.41 10.31 9.41
CA THR A 8 -21.11 8.89 9.23
C THR A 8 -20.14 8.56 10.36
N THR A 9 -20.65 8.03 11.46
CA THR A 9 -19.86 7.33 12.45
C THR A 9 -19.08 6.27 11.68
N HIS A 10 -17.80 6.52 11.43
CA HIS A 10 -16.91 5.50 10.91
C HIS A 10 -16.91 4.40 11.95
N ASP A 11 -17.57 3.30 11.61
CA ASP A 11 -17.47 2.04 12.33
C ASP A 11 -15.98 1.75 12.51
N ILE A 12 -15.49 1.81 13.75
CA ILE A 12 -14.08 1.58 14.13
C ILE A 12 -13.83 0.06 14.15
N SER A 13 -14.52 -0.68 13.29
CA SER A 13 -14.32 -2.10 13.08
C SER A 13 -13.22 -2.23 12.03
N GLU A 14 -11.98 -2.18 12.52
CA GLU A 14 -10.71 -2.37 11.80
C GLU A 14 -10.32 -1.25 10.79
N PRO A 15 -9.38 -0.36 11.16
CA PRO A 15 -8.86 0.64 10.23
C PRO A 15 -8.08 -0.04 9.09
N TRP A 16 -8.34 0.38 7.85
CA TRP A 16 -7.48 0.03 6.71
C TRP A 16 -6.11 0.68 6.89
N TRP A 17 -5.06 -0.13 6.96
CA TRP A 17 -3.71 0.33 7.26
C TRP A 17 -2.97 0.88 6.04
N GLY A 18 -3.17 0.31 4.85
CA GLY A 18 -2.45 0.67 3.64
C GLY A 18 -3.03 1.87 2.87
N LEU A 19 -2.59 2.04 1.62
CA LEU A 19 -3.25 2.95 0.68
C LEU A 19 -4.60 2.37 0.29
N ARG A 20 -5.66 3.18 0.32
CA ARG A 20 -7.00 2.73 -0.04
C ARG A 20 -7.21 2.87 -1.54
N ARG A 21 -7.34 1.74 -2.25
CA ARG A 21 -7.60 1.70 -3.69
C ARG A 21 -8.92 1.01 -3.98
N SER A 22 -9.58 1.43 -5.04
CA SER A 22 -10.85 0.86 -5.52
C SER A 22 -10.61 -0.33 -6.45
N VAL A 23 -9.59 -1.16 -6.15
CA VAL A 23 -9.20 -2.34 -6.92
C VAL A 23 -9.31 -3.54 -5.98
N SER A 24 -9.88 -4.63 -6.47
CA SER A 24 -10.02 -5.89 -5.73
C SER A 24 -9.62 -7.05 -6.65
N PRO A 25 -8.76 -7.98 -6.20
CA PRO A 25 -8.18 -8.07 -4.86
C PRO A 25 -7.03 -7.08 -4.62
N CYS A 26 -6.84 -6.66 -3.37
CA CYS A 26 -5.80 -5.70 -2.96
C CYS A 26 -5.23 -6.05 -1.58
N PHE A 27 -3.92 -5.94 -1.43
CA PHE A 27 -3.19 -6.07 -0.18
C PHE A 27 -2.67 -4.70 0.23
N GLY A 28 -3.11 -4.19 1.39
CA GLY A 28 -2.65 -2.93 1.95
C GLY A 28 -1.79 -3.15 3.18
N ALA A 29 -0.74 -2.34 3.35
CA ALA A 29 0.02 -2.34 4.60
C ALA A 29 0.56 -0.94 4.95
N ARG A 30 0.73 -0.71 6.25
CA ARG A 30 1.45 0.44 6.79
C ARG A 30 2.82 0.00 7.32
N LEU A 31 3.84 0.28 6.54
CA LEU A 31 5.21 -0.05 6.86
C LEU A 31 5.79 0.99 7.81
N VAL A 32 6.56 0.56 8.80
CA VAL A 32 7.29 1.47 9.68
C VAL A 32 8.61 1.84 9.04
N GLN A 33 8.87 3.14 8.92
CA GLN A 33 10.10 3.68 8.36
C GLN A 33 11.07 4.03 9.49
N GLU A 34 12.29 3.48 9.43
CA GLU A 34 13.40 3.82 10.31
C GLU A 34 14.59 4.26 9.45
N GLY A 35 14.78 5.58 9.30
CA GLY A 35 15.70 6.11 8.31
C GLY A 35 15.28 5.66 6.90
N ASN A 36 16.12 4.88 6.22
CA ASN A 36 15.81 4.33 4.89
C ASN A 36 15.43 2.84 4.93
N ARG A 37 15.24 2.28 6.14
CA ARG A 37 14.78 0.90 6.33
C ARG A 37 13.28 0.88 6.52
N LEU A 38 12.65 -0.17 5.99
CA LEU A 38 11.23 -0.41 6.12
C LEU A 38 10.98 -1.71 6.85
N HIS A 39 10.06 -1.66 7.81
CA HIS A 39 9.65 -2.80 8.60
C HIS A 39 8.19 -3.13 8.32
N TYR A 40 7.95 -4.37 7.90
CA TYR A 40 6.61 -4.90 7.73
C TYR A 40 6.06 -5.40 9.06
N LEU A 41 4.80 -5.05 9.35
CA LEU A 41 4.08 -5.44 10.55
C LEU A 41 2.75 -6.06 10.12
N ALA A 42 2.55 -7.34 10.44
CA ALA A 42 1.38 -8.09 10.00
C ALA A 42 0.07 -7.58 10.62
N ASP A 43 0.14 -7.04 11.84
CA ASP A 43 -0.98 -6.37 12.52
C ASP A 43 -1.33 -5.01 11.90
N ARG A 44 -0.49 -4.51 10.98
CA ARG A 44 -0.70 -3.28 10.19
C ARG A 44 -0.86 -3.55 8.71
N ALA A 45 -1.46 -4.69 8.38
CA ALA A 45 -1.79 -5.08 7.02
C ALA A 45 -3.23 -5.56 6.92
N ASN A 46 -3.82 -5.42 5.75
CA ASN A 46 -5.17 -5.86 5.44
C ASN A 46 -5.22 -6.40 4.01
N PHE A 47 -6.15 -7.30 3.78
CA PHE A 47 -6.55 -7.71 2.44
C PHE A 47 -7.96 -7.18 2.16
N ASP A 48 -8.20 -6.73 0.94
CA ASP A 48 -9.52 -6.45 0.39
C ASP A 48 -9.76 -7.39 -0.79
N GLY A 49 -10.89 -8.10 -0.76
CA GLY A 49 -11.18 -9.19 -1.69
C GLY A 49 -10.30 -10.43 -1.51
N GLN A 50 -10.40 -11.35 -2.47
CA GLN A 50 -9.71 -12.65 -2.43
C GLN A 50 -8.69 -12.78 -3.55
N PHE A 51 -7.42 -12.94 -3.18
CA PHE A 51 -6.36 -13.31 -4.12
C PHE A 51 -6.49 -14.80 -4.50
N CYS A 52 -6.16 -15.13 -5.75
CA CYS A 52 -5.99 -16.52 -6.15
C CYS A 52 -4.62 -17.06 -5.68
N ASP A 53 -4.46 -18.39 -5.62
CA ASP A 53 -3.22 -19.02 -5.17
C ASP A 53 -1.99 -18.60 -6.00
N ALA A 54 -2.17 -18.35 -7.30
CA ALA A 54 -1.09 -17.88 -8.16
C ALA A 54 -0.64 -16.47 -7.77
N ASP A 55 -1.59 -15.57 -7.51
CA ASP A 55 -1.28 -14.19 -7.12
C ASP A 55 -0.70 -14.11 -5.70
N LEU A 56 -1.14 -14.97 -4.77
CA LEU A 56 -0.51 -15.10 -3.44
C LEU A 56 0.95 -15.53 -3.54
N ARG A 57 1.26 -16.52 -4.39
CA ARG A 57 2.65 -16.93 -4.65
C ARG A 57 3.46 -15.81 -5.29
N HIS A 58 2.87 -15.03 -6.19
CA HIS A 58 3.52 -13.86 -6.76
C HIS A 58 3.75 -12.77 -5.71
N LEU A 59 2.80 -12.57 -4.80
CA LEU A 59 2.92 -11.63 -3.69
C LEU A 59 4.09 -12.01 -2.78
N ASP A 60 4.19 -13.27 -2.36
CA ASP A 60 5.29 -13.78 -1.54
C ASP A 60 6.66 -13.56 -2.20
N GLN A 61 6.74 -13.74 -3.53
CA GLN A 61 7.98 -13.53 -4.29
C GLN A 61 8.29 -12.06 -4.53
N ALA A 62 7.28 -11.23 -4.77
CA ALA A 62 7.43 -9.83 -5.11
C ALA A 62 7.68 -8.97 -3.88
N PHE A 63 7.08 -9.31 -2.73
CA PHE A 63 7.11 -8.46 -1.54
C PHE A 63 8.53 -8.11 -1.07
N PRO A 64 9.49 -9.05 -0.96
CA PRO A 64 10.87 -8.69 -0.60
C PRO A 64 11.59 -7.81 -1.63
N VAL A 65 11.23 -7.94 -2.92
CA VAL A 65 11.80 -7.13 -4.01
C VAL A 65 11.27 -5.71 -3.93
N LEU A 66 9.95 -5.56 -3.80
CA LEU A 66 9.27 -4.29 -3.60
C LEU A 66 9.81 -3.58 -2.35
N MET A 67 9.99 -4.31 -1.24
CA MET A 67 10.51 -3.73 -0.01
C MET A 67 11.91 -3.15 -0.17
N LYS A 68 12.80 -3.85 -0.89
CA LYS A 68 14.14 -3.34 -1.20
C LYS A 68 14.08 -2.11 -2.11
N GLN A 69 13.23 -2.12 -3.15
CA GLN A 69 13.07 -0.98 -4.05
C GLN A 69 12.55 0.26 -3.33
N LEU A 70 11.56 0.12 -2.44
CA LEU A 70 11.05 1.23 -1.64
C LEU A 70 12.13 1.80 -0.70
N GLY A 71 12.97 0.95 -0.10
CA GLY A 71 14.13 1.40 0.69
C GLY A 71 15.18 2.18 -0.15
N LEU A 72 15.39 1.77 -1.40
CA LEU A 72 16.24 2.51 -2.34
C LEU A 72 15.61 3.85 -2.73
N MET A 73 14.30 3.92 -2.95
CA MET A 73 13.57 5.16 -3.23
C MET A 73 13.60 6.15 -2.06
N LEU A 74 13.58 5.66 -0.82
CA LEU A 74 13.84 6.50 0.36
C LEU A 74 15.27 7.03 0.39
N THR A 75 16.23 6.22 -0.06
CA THR A 75 17.65 6.62 -0.12
C THR A 75 17.91 7.64 -1.22
N SER A 76 17.26 7.50 -2.38
CA SER A 76 17.37 8.47 -3.48
C SER A 76 16.59 9.76 -3.23
N GLY A 77 15.61 9.73 -2.32
CA GLY A 77 14.70 10.83 -2.02
C GLY A 77 13.48 10.90 -2.94
N GLU A 78 13.31 9.93 -3.84
CA GLU A 78 12.10 9.79 -4.67
C GLU A 78 10.86 9.56 -3.81
N LEU A 79 10.99 8.70 -2.79
CA LEU A 79 10.07 8.69 -1.65
C LEU A 79 10.63 9.59 -0.56
N ASN A 80 9.88 10.63 -0.22
CA ASN A 80 10.29 11.56 0.82
C ASN A 80 9.33 11.49 2.02
N PRO A 81 9.82 11.21 3.24
CA PRO A 81 8.97 11.11 4.44
C PRO A 81 8.14 12.35 4.76
N ARG A 82 8.52 13.52 4.21
CA ARG A 82 7.90 14.82 4.49
C ARG A 82 6.96 15.29 3.38
N HIS A 83 6.96 14.62 2.23
CA HIS A 83 6.16 15.05 1.08
C HIS A 83 5.32 13.89 0.60
N GLN A 84 4.03 14.17 0.43
CA GLN A 84 3.12 13.23 -0.21
C GLN A 84 3.52 13.10 -1.68
N HIS A 85 3.86 11.88 -2.08
CA HIS A 85 4.21 11.54 -3.46
C HIS A 85 4.00 10.04 -3.64
N CYS A 86 3.02 9.68 -4.46
CA CYS A 86 2.72 8.29 -4.76
C CYS A 86 3.63 7.80 -5.88
N VAL A 87 4.41 6.75 -5.60
CA VAL A 87 5.20 6.03 -6.60
C VAL A 87 4.50 4.73 -6.97
N THR A 88 4.77 4.21 -8.17
CA THR A 88 4.23 2.94 -8.66
C THR A 88 5.38 2.03 -9.08
N LEU A 89 5.36 0.80 -8.59
CA LEU A 89 6.31 -0.26 -8.89
C LEU A 89 5.57 -1.45 -9.50
N TYR A 90 6.29 -2.22 -10.32
CA TYR A 90 5.76 -3.44 -10.94
C TYR A 90 6.68 -4.61 -10.64
N ALA A 91 6.12 -5.71 -10.16
CA ALA A 91 6.87 -6.93 -9.88
C ALA A 91 5.95 -8.15 -10.00
N LYS A 92 6.38 -9.17 -10.75
CA LYS A 92 5.67 -10.47 -10.87
C LYS A 92 4.19 -10.34 -11.29
N GLY A 93 3.86 -9.40 -12.17
CA GLY A 93 2.48 -9.17 -12.60
C GLY A 93 1.61 -8.49 -11.53
N LEU A 94 2.22 -7.95 -10.47
CA LEU A 94 1.57 -7.13 -9.48
C LEU A 94 2.00 -5.68 -9.64
N THR A 95 1.05 -4.78 -9.39
CA THR A 95 1.27 -3.36 -9.23
C THR A 95 1.36 -3.05 -7.75
N CYS A 96 2.39 -2.31 -7.34
CA CYS A 96 2.57 -1.82 -5.99
C CYS A 96 2.61 -0.30 -6.02
N GLU A 97 1.65 0.34 -5.39
CA GLU A 97 1.67 1.78 -5.15
C GLU A 97 2.12 2.04 -3.73
N ALA A 98 2.95 3.07 -3.55
CA ALA A 98 3.49 3.44 -2.26
C ALA A 98 3.53 4.96 -2.09
N ASP A 99 3.21 5.45 -0.89
CA ASP A 99 3.26 6.87 -0.55
C ASP A 99 3.61 7.02 0.94
N THR A 100 4.39 8.04 1.30
CA THR A 100 4.68 8.36 2.70
C THR A 100 3.55 9.14 3.36
N LEU A 101 2.69 9.77 2.54
CA LEU A 101 1.65 10.73 2.93
C LEU A 101 2.19 11.87 3.81
N GLY A 102 3.49 12.19 3.71
CA GLY A 102 4.14 13.16 4.59
C GLY A 102 4.08 12.77 6.08
N SER A 103 4.04 11.48 6.40
CA SER A 103 3.82 10.98 7.76
C SER A 103 5.04 11.04 8.69
N HIS A 104 6.23 11.37 8.17
CA HIS A 104 7.51 11.39 8.89
C HIS A 104 7.98 10.04 9.48
N GLY A 105 7.29 8.93 9.22
CA GLY A 105 7.67 7.64 9.80
C GLY A 105 6.94 6.41 9.25
N TYR A 106 6.08 6.58 8.24
CA TYR A 106 5.36 5.47 7.62
C TYR A 106 5.42 5.53 6.10
N VAL A 107 5.38 4.35 5.48
CA VAL A 107 5.09 4.18 4.06
C VAL A 107 3.83 3.33 3.95
N TYR A 108 2.84 3.87 3.28
CA TYR A 108 1.57 3.21 3.02
C TYR A 108 1.68 2.56 1.65
N ILE A 109 1.34 1.27 1.56
CA ILE A 109 1.38 0.53 0.30
C ILE A 109 0.01 -0.06 -0.04
N ALA A 110 -0.22 -0.25 -1.34
CA ALA A 110 -1.27 -1.07 -1.90
C ALA A 110 -0.67 -1.95 -3.01
N ILE A 111 -0.88 -3.26 -2.93
CA ILE A 111 -0.41 -4.23 -3.91
C ILE A 111 -1.62 -4.98 -4.47
N TYR A 112 -1.74 -5.02 -5.79
CA TYR A 112 -2.86 -5.67 -6.48
C TYR A 112 -2.39 -6.23 -7.83
N PRO A 113 -3.09 -7.22 -8.41
CA PRO A 113 -2.76 -7.72 -9.74
C PRO A 113 -2.75 -6.61 -10.77
N THR A 114 -1.71 -6.54 -11.60
CA THR A 114 -1.66 -5.60 -12.71
C THR A 114 -2.74 -5.99 -13.71
N PRO A 115 -3.66 -5.07 -14.08
CA PRO A 115 -4.65 -5.37 -15.11
C PRO A 115 -3.93 -5.81 -16.38
N ALA A 116 -4.34 -6.94 -16.96
CA ALA A 116 -3.87 -7.31 -18.29
C ALA A 116 -4.29 -6.18 -19.24
N ALA A 117 -3.33 -5.59 -19.96
CA ALA A 117 -3.64 -4.58 -20.96
C ALA A 117 -4.63 -5.20 -21.96
N THR A 118 -5.85 -4.68 -21.99
CA THR A 118 -6.78 -4.97 -23.07
C THR A 118 -6.16 -4.36 -24.33
N ALA A 119 -5.65 -5.21 -25.21
CA ALA A 119 -5.16 -4.81 -26.52
C ALA A 119 -6.32 -4.40 -27.44
#